data_AF-A0A9J5XTM8-F1
#
_entry.id   AF-A0A9J5XTM8-F1
#
_cell.length_a   1.000
_cell.length_b   1.000
_cell.length_c   1.000
_cell.angle_alpha   90.00
_cell.angle_beta   90.00
_cell.angle_gamma   90.00
#
_symmetry.space_group_name_H-M   'P 1'
#
loop_
_entity.id
_entity.type
_entity.pdbx_description
1 polymer ?
#
loop_
_entity_poly.entity_id
_entity_poly.type
_entity_poly.pdbx_seq_one_letter_code
_entity_poly.pdbx_strand_id
1 'polypeptide(L)' 'MFTVNYKARKEAMLAITAAKTVVFKGLYVRERRVCDLDHVKCIKDEENKVLEEEVLIRRRWQTYFHKLLNEEGDKRI' A
#
# COMPACT_ATOMS: atom_id res chain seq x y z
N MET A 1 -10.36 -44.61 -4.69
CA MET A 1 -10.05 -43.58 -5.71
C MET A 1 -10.78 -42.24 -5.49
N PHE A 2 -11.98 -42.20 -4.89
CA PHE A 2 -12.78 -40.97 -4.71
C PHE A 2 -12.25 -39.93 -3.69
N THR A 3 -11.53 -40.37 -2.66
CA THR A 3 -11.05 -39.50 -1.57
C THR A 3 -9.94 -38.53 -2.00
N VAL A 4 -9.06 -38.97 -2.90
CA VAL A 4 -7.98 -38.15 -3.46
C VAL A 4 -8.54 -37.04 -4.37
N ASN A 5 -9.59 -37.33 -5.15
CA ASN A 5 -10.23 -36.35 -6.04
C ASN A 5 -10.96 -35.26 -5.24
N TYR A 6 -11.69 -35.65 -4.18
CA TYR A 6 -12.37 -34.69 -3.31
C TYR A 6 -11.38 -33.79 -2.56
N LYS A 7 -10.30 -34.38 -2.03
CA LYS A 7 -9.23 -33.62 -1.37
C LYS A 7 -8.56 -32.63 -2.32
N ALA A 8 -8.20 -33.08 -3.52
CA ALA A 8 -7.57 -32.24 -4.55
C ALA A 8 -8.49 -31.07 -4.98
N ARG A 9 -9.79 -31.32 -5.16
CA ARG A 9 -10.78 -30.27 -5.46
C ARG A 9 -10.89 -29.24 -4.34
N LYS A 10 -10.88 -29.68 -3.07
CA LYS A 10 -10.95 -28.77 -1.92
C LYS A 10 -9.69 -27.91 -1.81
N GLU A 11 -8.51 -28.50 -2.01
CA GLU A 11 -7.23 -27.77 -2.02
C GLU A 11 -7.19 -26.75 -3.16
N ALA A 12 -7.64 -27.11 -4.37
CA ALA A 12 -7.74 -26.18 -5.49
C ALA A 12 -8.69 -25.00 -5.19
N MET A 13 -9.85 -25.24 -4.57
CA MET A 13 -10.80 -24.18 -4.22
C MET A 13 -10.25 -23.23 -3.15
N LEU A 14 -9.48 -23.74 -2.19
CA LEU A 14 -8.79 -22.93 -1.20
C LEU A 14 -7.69 -22.08 -1.84
N ALA A 15 -6.90 -22.65 -2.76
CA ALA A 15 -5.87 -21.92 -3.48
C ALA A 15 -6.44 -20.78 -4.33
N ILE A 16 -7.56 -21.02 -5.03
CA ILE A 16 -8.27 -19.98 -5.80
C ILE A 16 -8.77 -18.86 -4.88
N THR A 17 -9.34 -19.22 -3.72
CA THR A 17 -9.83 -18.25 -2.73
C THR A 17 -8.69 -17.42 -2.15
N ALA A 18 -7.56 -18.05 -1.82
CA ALA A 18 -6.37 -17.36 -1.35
C ALA A 18 -5.82 -16.39 -2.41
N ALA A 19 -5.68 -16.86 -3.66
CA ALA A 19 -5.21 -16.03 -4.77
C ALA A 19 -6.12 -14.81 -5.00
N LYS A 20 -7.45 -15.00 -5.01
CA LYS A 20 -8.42 -13.91 -5.14
C LYS A 20 -8.29 -12.87 -4.01
N THR A 21 -8.04 -13.33 -2.78
CA THR A 21 -7.88 -12.46 -1.62
C THR A 21 -6.60 -11.64 -1.70
N VAL A 22 -5.49 -12.24 -2.13
CA VAL A 22 -4.22 -11.54 -2.34
C VAL A 22 -4.34 -10.48 -3.43
N VAL A 23 -4.97 -10.83 -4.55
CA VAL A 23 -5.22 -9.88 -5.66
C VAL A 23 -6.11 -8.72 -5.20
N PHE A 24 -7.19 -8.99 -4.48
CA PHE A 24 -8.08 -7.95 -3.96
C PHE A 24 -7.36 -7.01 -3.00
N LYS A 25 -6.59 -7.54 -2.04
CA LYS A 25 -5.79 -6.71 -1.12
C LYS A 25 -4.78 -5.84 -1.87
N GLY A 26 -4.12 -6.38 -2.89
CA GLY A 26 -3.19 -5.62 -3.73
C GLY A 26 -3.86 -4.49 -4.51
N LEU A 27 -5.02 -4.76 -5.10
CA LEU A 27 -5.82 -3.74 -5.80
C LEU A 27 -6.32 -2.66 -4.84
N TYR A 28 -6.83 -3.05 -3.67
CA TYR A 28 -7.35 -2.14 -2.65
C TYR A 28 -6.27 -1.19 -2.09
N VAL A 29 -5.04 -1.70 -1.87
CA VAL A 29 -3.89 -0.86 -1.46
C VAL A 29 -3.50 0.11 -2.57
N ARG A 30 -3.55 -0.31 -3.84
CA ARG A 30 -3.29 0.59 -4.97
C ARG A 30 -4.35 1.67 -5.08
N GLU A 31 -5.62 1.30 -4.98
CA GLU A 31 -6.75 2.22 -5.07
C GLU A 31 -6.70 3.28 -3.96
N ARG A 32 -6.48 2.89 -2.70
CA ARG A 32 -6.25 3.87 -1.61
C ARG A 32 -5.07 4.79 -1.86
N ARG A 33 -3.95 4.28 -2.40
CA ARG A 33 -2.78 5.12 -2.75
C ARG A 33 -3.10 6.17 -3.81
N VAL A 34 -3.98 5.86 -4.77
CA VAL A 34 -4.43 6.85 -5.77
C VAL A 34 -5.43 7.82 -5.14
N CYS A 35 -6.38 7.33 -4.34
CA CYS A 35 -7.38 8.17 -3.68
C CYS A 35 -6.80 9.17 -2.66
N ASP A 36 -5.73 8.81 -1.92
CA ASP A 36 -5.07 9.75 -1.01
C ASP A 36 -4.46 10.94 -1.79
N LEU A 37 -3.95 10.70 -3.00
CA LEU A 37 -3.43 11.75 -3.88
C LEU A 37 -4.56 12.57 -4.52
N ASP A 38 -5.66 11.92 -4.95
CA ASP A 38 -6.82 12.62 -5.52
C ASP A 38 -7.53 13.54 -4.49
N HIS A 39 -7.51 13.17 -3.21
CA HIS A 39 -8.09 14.00 -2.14
C HIS A 39 -7.15 15.10 -1.65
N VAL A 40 -5.83 14.87 -1.64
CA VAL A 40 -4.86 15.86 -1.19
C VAL A 40 -4.57 16.85 -2.31
N LYS A 41 -5.36 17.92 -2.34
CA LYS A 41 -5.19 19.04 -3.29
C LYS A 41 -4.00 19.95 -2.95
N CYS A 42 -3.57 19.97 -1.68
CA CYS A 42 -2.45 20.79 -1.25
C CYS A 42 -1.82 20.30 0.06
N ILE A 43 -0.52 20.55 0.25
CA ILE A 43 0.23 20.24 1.48
C ILE A 43 1.22 21.36 1.80
N LYS A 44 1.49 21.60 3.09
CA LYS A 44 2.57 22.53 3.50
C LYS A 44 3.92 21.84 3.51
N ASP A 45 4.92 22.49 2.95
CA ASP A 45 6.32 22.07 3.04
C ASP A 45 6.94 22.45 4.40
N GLU A 46 8.23 22.16 4.58
CA GLU A 46 8.98 22.47 5.80
C GLU A 46 9.15 24.00 6.03
N GLU A 47 9.01 24.81 4.98
CA GLU A 47 9.07 26.28 5.02
C GLU A 47 7.67 26.93 5.14
N ASN A 48 6.64 26.14 5.47
CA ASN A 48 5.23 26.55 5.51
C ASN A 48 4.64 27.02 4.17
N LYS A 49 5.31 26.79 3.03
CA LYS A 49 4.75 27.07 1.71
C LYS A 49 3.78 25.97 1.30
N VAL A 50 2.69 26.38 0.66
CA VAL A 50 1.67 25.44 0.17
C VAL A 50 2.12 24.91 -1.19
N LEU A 51 2.27 23.58 -1.28
CA LEU A 51 2.51 22.83 -2.50
C LEU A 51 1.17 22.35 -3.05
N GLU A 52 0.88 22.71 -4.29
CA GLU A 52 -0.34 22.32 -5.01
C GLU A 52 -0.07 21.38 -6.19
N GLU A 53 1.18 21.32 -6.67
CA GLU A 53 1.58 20.43 -7.75
C GLU A 53 1.69 18.98 -7.25
N GLU A 54 1.00 18.07 -7.92
CA GLU A 54 0.93 16.64 -7.56
C GLU A 54 2.32 16.01 -7.38
N VAL A 55 3.27 16.35 -8.27
CA VAL A 55 4.65 15.85 -8.22
C VAL A 55 5.36 16.29 -6.93
N LEU A 56 5.13 17.52 -6.49
CA LEU A 56 5.73 18.08 -5.28
C LEU A 56 5.08 17.49 -4.02
N ILE A 57 3.75 17.33 -4.02
CA ILE A 57 3.01 16.66 -2.95
C ILE A 57 3.54 15.23 -2.78
N ARG A 58 3.68 14.47 -3.87
CA ARG A 58 4.16 13.09 -3.82
C ARG A 58 5.59 12.99 -3.29
N ARG A 59 6.48 13.89 -3.74
CA ARG A 59 7.86 13.96 -3.21
C ARG A 59 7.87 14.27 -1.71
N ARG A 60 7.03 15.21 -1.26
CA ARG A 60 6.94 15.59 0.15
C ARG A 60 6.48 14.43 1.04
N TRP A 61 5.48 13.66 0.60
CA TRP A 61 5.05 12.43 1.28
C TRP A 61 6.17 11.39 1.34
N GLN A 62 6.85 11.14 0.21
CA GLN A 62 7.95 10.17 0.17
C GLN A 62 9.07 10.54 1.15
N THR A 63 9.50 11.79 1.17
CA THR A 63 10.53 12.26 2.12
C THR A 63 10.04 12.14 3.56
N TYR A 64 8.79 12.53 3.86
CA TYR A 64 8.23 12.41 5.20
C TYR A 64 8.24 10.97 5.72
N PHE A 65 7.70 10.03 4.93
CA PHE A 65 7.64 8.62 5.32
C PHE A 65 9.03 7.97 5.35
N HIS A 66 9.94 8.39 4.48
CA HIS A 66 11.31 7.91 4.53
C HIS A 66 11.99 8.33 5.83
N LYS A 67 11.86 9.58 6.25
CA LYS A 67 12.39 10.06 7.54
C LYS A 67 11.72 9.31 8.70
N LEU A 68 10.38 9.26 8.71
CA LEU A 68 9.61 8.64 9.78
C LEU A 68 9.91 7.14 9.95
N LEU A 69 10.03 6.38 8.85
CA LEU A 69 10.17 4.92 8.91
C LEU A 69 11.62 4.44 8.93
N ASN A 70 12.57 5.22 8.37
CA ASN A 70 13.96 4.75 8.20
C ASN A 70 14.99 5.57 9.00
N GLU A 71 14.71 6.79 9.43
CA GLU A 71 15.67 7.59 10.23
C GLU A 71 15.47 7.44 11.74
N GLU A 72 14.28 7.02 12.20
CA GLU A 72 13.98 6.89 13.64
C GLU A 72 14.56 5.61 14.30
N GLY A 73 15.29 4.80 13.52
CA GLY A 73 16.01 3.61 13.99
C GLY A 73 17.48 3.82 14.37
N ASP A 74 18.07 5.00 14.11
CA ASP A 74 19.51 5.25 14.28
C ASP A 74 19.82 6.22 15.44
N LYS A 75 19.00 6.16 16.50
CA LYS A 75 19.22 6.90 17.75
C LYS A 75 18.85 6.02 18.94
N ARG A 76 19.70 5.03 19.24
CA ARG A 76 20.01 4.47 20.58
C ARG A 76 20.58 3.05 20.45
N ILE A 77 21.90 2.94 20.35
CA ILE A 77 22.70 1.97 21.14
C ILE A 77 23.81 2.78 21.79
#